data_AF-A0A0M1JLJ6-F1
#
_entry.id   AF-A0A0M1JLJ6-F1
#
_cell.length_a   1.000
_cell.length_b   1.000
_cell.length_c   1.000
_cell.angle_alpha   90.00
_cell.angle_beta   90.00
_cell.angle_gamma   90.00
#
_symmetry.space_group_name_H-M   'P 1'
#
loop_
_entity.id
_entity.type
_entity.pdbx_description
1 polymer ?
#
loop_
_entity_poly.entity_id
_entity_poly.type
_entity_poly.pdbx_seq_one_letter_code
_entity_poly.pdbx_strand_id
1 'polypeptide(L)'
;LFLMNPAGILFGPNASLNVPADFTATTATSIGLGHNNCFQSIGDNNWANLVGNPSDFSFDLAQPGWVVNFGDLTLNSGQNLTLLGGGIINSGNLSAPGGNISIAAVPGESLVRISQPGNILSLDIATPGLNQGVINPLSLPQLLTGGSQILDATQVQQNADGTITLTSSAVTIDPNTETGLVLAAGDVTTETGGQVNVLTGGGNIILDQVNSDKVNINANGGNITQVNSDSLINASAVQLQTYGQGGIGLETQPLRLEADNLEATAGSGGAFFEVPNGDITIGGVTDELTGMSITDGGYFSLEAVGNITVNQDISTSVSFGNAGNITLTSEDGAIYTTGGEISAYSELGNGGSVSLTAQGDIHTSKINIESYSEAGTGGNVSLQTTGGAIDTTGGVISASSGYGNGGSVSLT
;
A
#
# COMPACT_ATOMS: atom_id res chain seq x y z
N LEU A 1 16.74 16.19 11.41
CA LEU A 1 15.92 17.04 12.32
C LEU A 1 14.67 16.27 12.69
N PHE A 2 14.34 16.21 13.98
CA PHE A 2 13.09 15.61 14.46
C PHE A 2 12.16 16.72 14.97
N LEU A 3 10.95 16.79 14.42
CA LEU A 3 9.85 17.60 14.91
C LEU A 3 8.83 16.66 15.55
N MET A 4 8.71 16.70 16.88
CA MET A 4 7.77 15.87 17.63
C MET A 4 6.69 16.74 18.27
N ASN A 5 5.43 16.41 18.01
CA ASN A 5 4.29 16.99 18.71
C ASN A 5 3.12 16.01 18.78
N PRO A 6 2.88 15.34 19.93
CA PRO A 6 1.80 14.36 20.05
C PRO A 6 0.39 14.95 19.90
N ALA A 7 0.24 16.27 20.05
CA ALA A 7 -1.05 16.94 19.87
C ALA A 7 -1.50 17.02 18.40
N GLY A 8 -0.59 16.79 17.46
CA GLY A 8 -0.81 16.93 16.01
C GLY A 8 0.13 17.96 15.38
N ILE A 9 0.35 17.83 14.08
CA ILE A 9 1.20 18.71 13.27
C ILE A 9 0.42 19.13 12.03
N LEU A 10 0.41 20.44 11.73
CA LEU A 10 -0.15 21.00 10.50
C LEU A 10 0.91 21.86 9.80
N PHE A 11 1.31 21.46 8.60
CA PHE A 11 2.06 22.30 7.66
C PHE A 11 1.06 22.99 6.74
N GLY A 12 0.94 24.32 6.86
CA GLY A 12 0.05 25.11 6.03
C GLY A 12 0.49 25.21 4.56
N PRO A 13 -0.31 25.81 3.68
CA PRO A 13 -0.06 25.82 2.22
C PRO A 13 1.21 26.56 1.79
N ASN A 14 1.76 27.44 2.65
CA ASN A 14 3.03 28.14 2.39
C ASN A 14 4.20 27.56 3.20
N ALA A 15 4.01 26.41 3.85
CA ALA A 15 5.08 25.75 4.58
C ALA A 15 6.14 25.24 3.60
N SER A 16 7.40 25.37 3.99
CA SER A 16 8.54 24.82 3.26
C SER A 16 9.61 24.36 4.24
N LEU A 17 10.43 23.40 3.81
CA LEU A 17 11.57 22.93 4.58
C LEU A 17 12.85 23.62 4.08
N ASN A 18 13.65 24.12 5.01
CA ASN A 18 15.01 24.60 4.74
C ASN A 18 15.96 23.97 5.76
N VAL A 19 16.26 22.70 5.55
CA VAL A 19 17.10 21.91 6.44
C VAL A 19 18.21 21.21 5.64
N PRO A 20 19.45 21.15 6.16
CA PRO A 20 20.58 20.59 5.44
C PRO A 20 20.67 19.05 5.54
N ALA A 21 19.71 18.40 6.20
CA ALA A 21 19.75 16.99 6.56
C ALA A 21 18.34 16.37 6.53
N ASP A 22 18.24 15.06 6.77
CA ASP A 22 17.00 14.30 6.98
C ASP A 22 15.98 15.04 7.86
N PHE A 23 14.69 14.88 7.56
CA PHE A 23 13.59 15.48 8.31
C PHE A 23 12.55 14.43 8.71
N THR A 24 12.22 14.40 9.99
CA THR A 24 11.15 13.56 10.53
C THR A 24 10.15 14.42 11.30
N ALA A 25 8.88 14.37 10.92
CA ALA A 25 7.78 14.92 11.69
C ALA A 25 6.95 13.78 12.30
N THR A 26 6.73 13.83 13.62
CA THR A 26 6.00 12.76 14.31
C THR A 26 5.06 13.23 15.42
N THR A 27 3.96 12.50 15.61
CA THR A 27 3.04 12.65 16.76
C THR A 27 3.24 11.57 17.84
N ALA A 28 4.37 10.85 17.78
CA ALA A 28 4.79 9.96 18.86
C ALA A 28 4.95 10.71 20.20
N THR A 29 4.73 10.01 21.30
CA THR A 29 4.95 10.51 22.67
C THR A 29 6.41 10.40 23.10
N SER A 30 7.19 9.52 22.46
CA SER A 30 8.63 9.43 22.73
C SER A 30 9.43 8.91 21.53
N ILE A 31 10.74 9.21 21.52
CA ILE A 31 11.75 8.64 20.63
C ILE A 31 12.74 7.85 21.48
N GLY A 32 12.87 6.54 21.22
CA GLY A 32 13.94 5.72 21.79
C GLY A 32 15.28 5.97 21.11
N LEU A 33 16.36 5.97 21.90
CA LEU A 33 17.75 6.15 21.46
C LEU A 33 18.62 4.91 21.80
N GLY A 34 17.98 3.75 21.99
CA GLY A 34 18.60 2.53 22.49
C GLY A 34 18.93 2.55 23.98
N HIS A 35 19.34 1.38 24.52
CA HIS A 35 19.75 1.20 25.93
C HIS A 35 18.72 1.71 26.97
N ASN A 36 17.42 1.64 26.67
CA ASN A 36 16.32 2.17 27.47
C ASN A 36 16.37 3.70 27.70
N ASN A 37 17.11 4.45 26.88
CA ASN A 37 17.06 5.91 26.87
C ASN A 37 15.99 6.36 25.88
N CYS A 38 15.11 7.26 26.31
CA CYS A 38 14.10 7.86 25.43
C CYS A 38 14.02 9.37 25.65
N PHE A 39 13.81 10.09 24.56
CA PHE A 39 13.34 11.46 24.58
C PHE A 39 11.81 11.44 24.68
N GLN A 40 11.25 12.04 25.72
CA GLN A 40 9.81 12.12 25.96
C GLN A 40 9.28 13.51 25.59
N SER A 41 8.12 13.55 24.93
CA SER A 41 7.45 14.82 24.60
C SER A 41 6.94 15.57 25.83
N ILE A 42 6.59 14.83 26.88
CA ILE A 42 6.13 15.34 28.17
C ILE A 42 6.75 14.51 29.28
N GLY A 43 7.11 15.19 30.37
CA GLY A 43 7.72 14.57 31.54
C GLY A 43 9.18 14.97 31.68
N ASP A 44 9.86 14.27 32.59
CA ASP A 44 11.26 14.54 32.93
C ASP A 44 12.19 13.77 32.00
N ASN A 45 12.93 14.50 31.17
CA ASN A 45 13.96 13.95 30.31
C ASN A 45 15.32 13.92 31.01
N ASN A 46 16.04 12.80 30.91
CA ASN A 46 17.45 12.75 31.28
C ASN A 46 18.34 13.15 30.11
N TRP A 47 18.50 14.47 29.93
CA TRP A 47 19.24 15.07 28.81
C TRP A 47 20.67 14.56 28.63
N ALA A 48 21.35 14.17 29.72
CA ALA A 48 22.71 13.65 29.66
C ALA A 48 22.80 12.27 28.98
N ASN A 49 21.70 11.52 28.96
CA ASN A 49 21.62 10.18 28.40
C ASN A 49 20.95 10.12 27.03
N LEU A 50 20.56 11.27 26.45
CA LEU A 50 20.04 11.34 25.08
C LEU A 50 21.19 11.33 24.06
N VAL A 51 21.99 10.26 24.11
CA VAL A 51 23.12 10.01 23.22
C VAL A 51 22.82 8.77 22.37
N GLY A 52 22.99 8.87 21.06
CA GLY A 52 22.75 7.77 20.13
C GLY A 52 21.87 8.17 18.94
N ASN A 53 21.52 7.16 18.14
CA ASN A 53 20.62 7.30 17.01
C ASN A 53 19.20 6.87 17.42
N PRO A 54 18.16 7.55 16.93
CA PRO A 54 16.78 7.09 17.08
C PRO A 54 16.60 5.65 16.61
N SER A 55 15.97 4.84 17.45
CA SER A 55 15.70 3.42 17.20
C SER A 55 14.20 3.11 17.12
N ASP A 56 13.37 3.91 17.77
CA ASP A 56 11.94 3.65 17.87
C ASP A 56 11.14 4.90 18.21
N PHE A 57 9.85 4.86 17.91
CA PHE A 57 8.85 5.86 18.27
C PHE A 57 7.70 5.18 19.02
N SER A 58 7.37 5.68 20.21
CA SER A 58 6.24 5.17 20.99
C SER A 58 5.00 6.02 20.78
N PHE A 59 3.85 5.37 20.59
CA PHE A 59 2.54 5.96 20.43
C PHE A 59 1.66 5.56 21.62
N ASP A 60 1.91 6.14 22.79
CA ASP A 60 1.29 5.67 24.04
C ASP A 60 -0.18 6.09 24.20
N LEU A 61 -0.64 7.04 23.37
CA LEU A 61 -2.01 7.55 23.41
C LEU A 61 -2.94 6.61 22.66
N ALA A 62 -4.13 6.35 23.21
CA ALA A 62 -5.16 5.53 22.55
C ALA A 62 -5.58 6.08 21.18
N GLN A 63 -5.55 7.41 21.01
CA GLN A 63 -5.78 8.09 19.74
C GLN A 63 -4.65 9.09 19.51
N PRO A 64 -3.61 8.74 18.73
CA PRO A 64 -2.52 9.66 18.47
C PRO A 64 -2.93 10.81 17.54
N GLY A 65 -2.18 11.92 17.62
CA GLY A 65 -2.43 13.09 16.78
C GLY A 65 -2.17 12.85 15.28
N TRP A 66 -2.79 13.68 14.45
CA TRP A 66 -2.62 13.65 12.99
C TRP A 66 -1.40 14.47 12.54
N VAL A 67 -0.79 14.08 11.41
CA VAL A 67 0.11 14.94 10.64
C VAL A 67 -0.60 15.34 9.36
N VAL A 68 -0.74 16.64 9.14
CA VAL A 68 -1.37 17.20 7.95
C VAL A 68 -0.36 18.08 7.22
N ASN A 69 -0.16 17.85 5.93
CA ASN A 69 0.65 18.68 5.05
C ASN A 69 -0.17 19.25 3.89
N PHE A 70 -0.17 20.58 3.78
CA PHE A 70 -0.70 21.33 2.65
C PHE A 70 0.38 22.08 1.86
N GLY A 71 1.63 22.09 2.34
CA GLY A 71 2.73 22.83 1.73
C GLY A 71 3.70 21.94 0.95
N ASP A 72 4.77 22.55 0.45
CA ASP A 72 5.82 21.89 -0.32
C ASP A 72 7.00 21.51 0.58
N LEU A 73 7.05 20.26 1.00
CA LEU A 73 8.11 19.71 1.85
C LEU A 73 9.19 19.06 0.99
N THR A 74 10.10 19.90 0.49
CA THR A 74 11.24 19.47 -0.34
C THR A 74 12.53 19.43 0.47
N LEU A 75 13.29 18.35 0.35
CA LEU A 75 14.63 18.21 0.93
C LEU A 75 15.72 18.30 -0.14
N ASN A 76 16.96 18.50 0.31
CA ASN A 76 18.12 18.39 -0.56
C ASN A 76 18.36 16.93 -0.98
N SER A 77 19.12 16.74 -2.05
CA SER A 77 19.37 15.40 -2.58
C SER A 77 20.06 14.47 -1.57
N GLY A 78 19.64 13.20 -1.57
CA GLY A 78 20.15 12.14 -0.70
C GLY A 78 19.68 12.22 0.75
N GLN A 79 18.73 13.10 1.08
CA GLN A 79 18.15 13.21 2.42
C GLN A 79 16.80 12.49 2.49
N ASN A 80 16.46 11.99 3.68
CA ASN A 80 15.23 11.25 3.92
C ASN A 80 14.16 12.12 4.56
N LEU A 81 12.92 11.94 4.11
CA LEU A 81 11.73 12.58 4.66
C LEU A 81 10.85 11.53 5.35
N THR A 82 10.42 11.80 6.57
CA THR A 82 9.51 10.90 7.30
C THR A 82 8.35 11.66 7.92
N LEU A 83 7.13 11.21 7.64
CA LEU A 83 5.90 11.65 8.32
C LEU A 83 5.30 10.47 9.08
N LEU A 84 5.17 10.58 10.40
CA LEU A 84 4.74 9.47 11.26
C LEU A 84 3.70 9.91 12.30
N GLY A 85 2.47 9.41 12.23
CA GLY A 85 1.41 9.84 13.16
C GLY A 85 0.26 8.86 13.35
N GLY A 86 -0.80 9.27 14.06
CA GLY A 86 -2.02 8.48 14.20
C GLY A 86 -2.88 8.43 12.94
N GLY A 87 -2.66 9.40 12.06
CA GLY A 87 -3.22 9.52 10.72
C GLY A 87 -2.42 10.56 9.95
N ILE A 88 -2.31 10.39 8.64
CA ILE A 88 -1.57 11.28 7.75
C ILE A 88 -2.49 11.79 6.65
N ILE A 89 -2.48 13.11 6.44
CA ILE A 89 -3.05 13.74 5.25
C ILE A 89 -1.96 14.57 4.59
N ASN A 90 -1.61 14.24 3.36
CA ASN A 90 -0.76 15.04 2.51
C ASN A 90 -1.57 15.49 1.29
N SER A 91 -1.76 16.79 1.10
CA SER A 91 -2.31 17.35 -0.14
C SER A 91 -1.43 18.49 -0.69
N GLY A 92 -0.20 18.60 -0.19
CA GLY A 92 0.90 19.33 -0.82
C GLY A 92 1.94 18.37 -1.38
N ASN A 93 3.12 18.86 -1.73
CA ASN A 93 4.17 18.03 -2.34
C ASN A 93 5.19 17.55 -1.32
N LEU A 94 5.60 16.29 -1.44
CA LEU A 94 6.70 15.68 -0.71
C LEU A 94 7.82 15.34 -1.70
N SER A 95 9.01 15.91 -1.52
CA SER A 95 10.14 15.67 -2.42
C SER A 95 11.44 15.38 -1.66
N ALA A 96 12.08 14.27 -1.99
CA ALA A 96 13.37 13.86 -1.44
C ALA A 96 14.26 13.22 -2.53
N PRO A 97 14.82 14.03 -3.46
CA PRO A 97 15.57 13.53 -4.63
C PRO A 97 16.76 12.62 -4.26
N GLY A 98 16.83 11.40 -4.76
CA GLY A 98 17.86 10.40 -4.43
C GLY A 98 17.87 9.95 -2.96
N GLY A 99 16.86 10.33 -2.18
CA GLY A 99 16.63 9.86 -0.81
C GLY A 99 15.32 9.08 -0.69
N ASN A 100 14.90 8.77 0.53
CA ASN A 100 13.67 8.02 0.79
C ASN A 100 12.57 8.91 1.39
N ILE A 101 11.32 8.62 1.03
CA ILE A 101 10.13 9.15 1.72
C ILE A 101 9.44 8.02 2.45
N SER A 102 9.23 8.18 3.76
CA SER A 102 8.46 7.24 4.57
C SER A 102 7.23 7.93 5.16
N ILE A 103 6.05 7.42 4.86
CA ILE A 103 4.78 7.90 5.38
C ILE A 103 4.15 6.76 6.17
N ALA A 104 3.89 6.97 7.46
CA ALA A 104 3.32 5.92 8.28
C ALA A 104 2.22 6.44 9.22
N ALA A 105 1.08 5.76 9.19
CA ALA A 105 -0.02 6.00 10.13
C ALA A 105 -0.21 4.79 11.04
N VAL A 106 -0.17 5.00 12.34
CA VAL A 106 -0.16 3.90 13.31
C VAL A 106 -1.31 4.04 14.30
N PRO A 107 -1.92 2.91 14.72
CA PRO A 107 -2.90 2.96 15.79
C PRO A 107 -2.26 3.44 17.09
N GLY A 108 -3.09 3.85 18.04
CA GLY A 108 -2.64 4.12 19.39
C GLY A 108 -2.05 2.89 20.08
N GLU A 109 -1.41 3.11 21.21
CA GLU A 109 -0.81 2.08 22.06
C GLU A 109 0.17 1.16 21.29
N SER A 110 0.98 1.76 20.42
CA SER A 110 1.86 1.05 19.47
C SER A 110 3.31 1.51 19.54
N LEU A 111 4.22 0.69 19.02
CA LEU A 111 5.66 0.98 18.92
C LEU A 111 6.12 0.85 17.46
N VAL A 112 6.78 1.87 16.94
CA VAL A 112 7.33 1.87 15.58
C VAL A 112 8.83 1.73 15.66
N ARG A 113 9.41 0.68 15.05
CA ARG A 113 10.86 0.47 15.07
C ARG A 113 11.52 0.93 13.76
N ILE A 114 12.67 1.57 13.92
CA ILE A 114 13.58 1.98 12.87
C ILE A 114 14.72 0.95 12.83
N SER A 115 15.01 0.33 11.69
CA SER A 115 16.13 -0.61 11.59
C SER A 115 17.41 -0.01 11.01
N GLN A 116 17.26 1.11 10.29
CA GLN A 116 18.34 1.90 9.75
C GLN A 116 17.93 3.37 9.84
N PRO A 117 18.85 4.31 10.15
CA PRO A 117 18.51 5.73 10.16
C PRO A 117 17.78 6.12 8.86
N GLY A 118 16.52 6.55 8.98
CA GLY A 118 15.67 6.96 7.84
C GLY A 118 14.73 5.90 7.26
N ASN A 119 14.83 4.62 7.66
CA ASN A 119 13.98 3.53 7.15
C ASN A 119 13.17 2.87 8.29
N ILE A 120 11.84 2.91 8.19
CA ILE A 120 10.92 2.24 9.10
C ILE A 120 10.91 0.75 8.74
N LEU A 121 11.19 -0.16 9.69
CA LEU A 121 11.31 -1.60 9.38
C LEU A 121 10.16 -2.45 9.90
N SER A 122 9.48 -2.02 10.95
CA SER A 122 8.33 -2.79 11.44
C SER A 122 7.49 -1.91 12.35
N LEU A 123 6.18 -1.94 12.13
CA LEU A 123 5.22 -1.62 13.16
C LEU A 123 5.14 -2.81 14.11
N ASP A 124 5.34 -2.58 15.40
CA ASP A 124 5.19 -3.60 16.45
C ASP A 124 4.07 -3.15 17.39
N ILE A 125 3.10 -4.02 17.66
CA ILE A 125 2.05 -3.73 18.64
C ILE A 125 2.58 -4.15 20.00
N ALA A 126 3.44 -3.32 20.56
CA ALA A 126 3.85 -3.44 21.96
C ALA A 126 3.11 -2.38 22.76
N THR A 127 2.43 -2.77 23.84
CA THR A 127 1.82 -1.84 24.80
C THR A 127 2.93 -1.08 25.52
N PRO A 128 3.15 0.22 25.22
CA PRO A 128 4.19 0.95 25.89
C PRO A 128 3.72 1.25 27.31
N GLY A 129 4.51 0.82 28.29
CA GLY A 129 4.27 1.15 29.68
C GLY A 129 4.55 2.63 29.95
N LEU A 130 3.51 3.33 30.40
CA LEU A 130 3.53 4.51 31.28
C LEU A 130 4.05 5.85 30.70
N ASN A 131 3.12 6.78 30.45
CA ASN A 131 3.35 8.20 30.75
C ASN A 131 2.09 8.91 31.26
N GLN A 132 2.24 9.59 32.41
CA GLN A 132 1.18 10.25 33.20
C GLN A 132 1.02 11.74 32.88
N GLY A 133 1.21 12.13 31.62
CA GLY A 133 0.87 13.47 31.12
C GLY A 133 -0.38 13.38 30.26
N VAL A 134 -1.45 14.10 30.62
CA VAL A 134 -2.68 14.11 29.80
C VAL A 134 -2.43 15.02 28.60
N ILE A 135 -1.94 14.45 27.49
CA ILE A 135 -2.09 15.06 26.17
C ILE A 135 -3.41 14.56 25.63
N ASN A 136 -4.29 15.49 25.30
CA ASN A 136 -5.45 15.21 24.48
C ASN A 136 -5.13 15.74 23.09
N PRO A 137 -4.80 14.88 22.11
CA PRO A 137 -4.57 15.32 20.75
C PRO A 137 -5.76 16.07 20.19
N LEU A 138 -5.49 17.04 19.31
CA LEU A 138 -6.56 17.75 18.62
C LEU A 138 -7.28 16.76 17.70
N SER A 139 -8.61 16.82 17.66
CA SER A 139 -9.35 16.13 16.61
C SER A 139 -8.94 16.68 15.25
N LEU A 140 -9.07 15.91 14.18
CA LEU A 140 -8.71 16.39 12.85
C LEU A 140 -9.43 17.72 12.49
N PRO A 141 -10.75 17.90 12.71
CA PRO A 141 -11.39 19.21 12.51
C PRO A 141 -10.76 20.34 13.35
N GLN A 142 -10.41 20.07 14.61
CA GLN A 142 -9.75 21.08 15.46
C GLN A 142 -8.36 21.42 14.93
N LEU A 143 -7.57 20.44 14.51
CA LEU A 143 -6.24 20.65 13.93
C LEU A 143 -6.33 21.51 12.67
N LEU A 144 -7.26 21.17 11.77
CA LEU A 144 -7.47 21.87 10.49
C LEU A 144 -7.97 23.31 10.67
N THR A 145 -8.69 23.61 11.76
CA THR A 145 -9.23 24.94 12.08
C THR A 145 -8.37 25.73 13.06
N GLY A 146 -7.15 25.27 13.35
CA GLY A 146 -6.22 25.94 14.26
C GLY A 146 -6.68 25.97 15.73
N GLY A 147 -7.51 25.01 16.14
CA GLY A 147 -7.80 24.73 17.54
C GLY A 147 -8.84 25.61 18.22
N SER A 148 -9.58 26.47 17.50
CA SER A 148 -10.94 26.97 17.85
C SER A 148 -11.41 28.22 17.07
N GLN A 149 -10.63 28.85 16.18
CA GLN A 149 -11.01 30.19 15.65
C GLN A 149 -10.57 30.52 14.20
N ILE A 150 -10.03 29.59 13.40
CA ILE A 150 -9.72 29.88 11.98
C ILE A 150 -10.74 29.19 11.07
N LEU A 151 -11.64 30.00 10.49
CA LEU A 151 -12.73 29.60 9.59
C LEU A 151 -12.33 29.51 8.11
N ASP A 152 -11.08 29.86 7.77
CA ASP A 152 -10.61 29.96 6.37
C ASP A 152 -9.79 28.75 5.93
N ALA A 153 -10.14 27.54 6.39
CA ALA A 153 -9.50 26.31 5.92
C ALA A 153 -9.98 25.97 4.50
N THR A 154 -9.52 26.71 3.49
CA THR A 154 -9.94 26.58 2.07
C THR A 154 -9.67 25.19 1.46
N GLN A 155 -8.82 24.40 2.10
CA GLN A 155 -8.41 23.07 1.65
C GLN A 155 -9.37 21.96 2.11
N VAL A 156 -10.32 22.26 3.01
CA VAL A 156 -11.22 21.27 3.60
C VAL A 156 -12.63 21.83 3.76
N GLN A 157 -13.62 20.97 3.55
CA GLN A 157 -15.02 21.25 3.81
C GLN A 157 -15.52 20.28 4.88
N GLN A 158 -16.00 20.80 6.01
CA GLN A 158 -16.71 19.99 7.00
C GLN A 158 -18.16 19.78 6.56
N ASN A 159 -18.60 18.53 6.51
CA ASN A 159 -19.96 18.17 6.16
C ASN A 159 -20.86 18.15 7.39
N ALA A 160 -22.18 18.23 7.16
CA ALA A 160 -23.18 18.27 8.23
C ALA A 160 -23.23 16.98 9.08
N ASP A 161 -22.73 15.87 8.54
CA ASP A 161 -22.62 14.57 9.22
C ASP A 161 -21.33 14.41 10.04
N GLY A 162 -20.45 15.42 10.04
CA GLY A 162 -19.19 15.40 10.79
C GLY A 162 -17.98 14.89 9.99
N THR A 163 -18.17 14.41 8.76
CA THR A 163 -17.07 14.04 7.85
C THR A 163 -16.35 15.28 7.32
N ILE A 164 -15.14 15.09 6.81
CA ILE A 164 -14.33 16.13 6.19
C ILE A 164 -14.04 15.75 4.75
N THR A 165 -14.42 16.60 3.81
CA THR A 165 -14.05 16.48 2.40
C THR A 165 -12.86 17.38 2.10
N LEU A 166 -11.77 16.83 1.56
CA LEU A 166 -10.68 17.66 1.05
C LEU A 166 -11.11 18.30 -0.26
N THR A 167 -10.99 19.62 -0.38
CA THR A 167 -11.45 20.35 -1.58
C THR A 167 -10.57 20.09 -2.80
N SER A 168 -9.29 19.77 -2.59
CA SER A 168 -8.32 19.46 -3.65
C SER A 168 -8.55 18.11 -4.31
N SER A 169 -9.03 17.11 -3.56
CA SER A 169 -9.15 15.73 -4.03
C SER A 169 -10.57 15.19 -4.06
N ALA A 170 -11.54 15.91 -3.47
CA ALA A 170 -12.90 15.45 -3.20
C ALA A 170 -13.01 14.17 -2.34
N VAL A 171 -11.89 13.70 -1.76
CA VAL A 171 -11.89 12.56 -0.83
C VAL A 171 -12.56 12.99 0.47
N THR A 172 -13.50 12.17 0.94
CA THR A 172 -14.20 12.38 2.19
C THR A 172 -13.71 11.40 3.24
N ILE A 173 -13.30 11.94 4.38
CA ILE A 173 -12.73 11.23 5.52
C ILE A 173 -13.71 11.31 6.68
N ASP A 174 -13.91 10.19 7.37
CA ASP A 174 -14.56 10.22 8.69
C ASP A 174 -13.49 10.17 9.79
N PRO A 175 -13.13 11.32 10.37
CA PRO A 175 -12.05 11.38 11.36
C PRO A 175 -12.34 10.62 12.66
N ASN A 176 -13.58 10.14 12.86
CA ASN A 176 -13.97 9.41 14.06
C ASN A 176 -13.87 7.89 13.90
N THR A 177 -13.85 7.39 12.67
CA THR A 177 -13.82 5.95 12.37
C THR A 177 -12.54 5.53 11.64
N GLU A 178 -11.90 6.45 10.91
CA GLU A 178 -10.67 6.19 10.17
C GLU A 178 -9.43 6.47 11.03
N THR A 179 -9.11 5.54 11.94
CA THR A 179 -7.83 5.52 12.64
C THR A 179 -6.74 4.88 11.79
N GLY A 180 -5.52 5.41 11.79
CA GLY A 180 -4.41 4.83 11.01
C GLY A 180 -4.50 5.08 9.51
N LEU A 181 -5.30 6.06 9.05
CA LEU A 181 -5.41 6.44 7.64
C LEU A 181 -4.11 7.10 7.13
N VAL A 182 -3.69 6.74 5.93
CA VAL A 182 -2.81 7.57 5.10
C VAL A 182 -3.57 8.03 3.87
N LEU A 183 -3.67 9.34 3.67
CA LEU A 183 -4.09 9.96 2.41
C LEU A 183 -2.95 10.81 1.86
N ALA A 184 -2.40 10.43 0.70
CA ALA A 184 -1.42 11.21 -0.04
C ALA A 184 -2.01 11.67 -1.37
N ALA A 185 -2.75 12.78 -1.32
CA ALA A 185 -3.44 13.44 -2.42
C ALA A 185 -2.62 14.54 -3.12
N GLY A 186 -1.32 14.63 -2.84
CA GLY A 186 -0.38 15.47 -3.58
C GLY A 186 0.87 14.67 -3.92
N ASP A 187 1.74 15.22 -4.76
CA ASP A 187 2.85 14.47 -5.35
C ASP A 187 3.84 13.97 -4.29
N VAL A 188 4.18 12.68 -4.34
CA VAL A 188 5.23 12.08 -3.51
C VAL A 188 6.36 11.61 -4.43
N THR A 189 7.52 12.27 -4.36
CA THR A 189 8.61 12.09 -5.32
C THR A 189 9.99 11.92 -4.69
N THR A 190 10.73 10.88 -5.08
CA THR A 190 12.11 10.64 -4.62
C THR A 190 13.15 10.62 -5.74
N GLU A 191 12.78 10.62 -7.02
CA GLU A 191 13.70 10.48 -8.18
C GLU A 191 14.54 9.16 -8.16
N THR A 192 15.52 9.05 -9.06
CA THR A 192 16.28 7.81 -9.31
C THR A 192 17.02 7.31 -8.06
N GLY A 193 16.83 6.03 -7.73
CA GLY A 193 17.46 5.33 -6.61
C GLY A 193 16.80 5.57 -5.25
N GLY A 194 15.79 6.43 -5.18
CA GLY A 194 15.00 6.65 -3.98
C GLY A 194 13.86 5.64 -3.82
N GLN A 195 13.36 5.52 -2.59
CA GLN A 195 12.23 4.65 -2.24
C GLN A 195 11.12 5.44 -1.54
N VAL A 196 9.87 5.16 -1.92
CA VAL A 196 8.69 5.58 -1.17
C VAL A 196 8.16 4.39 -0.38
N ASN A 197 8.02 4.57 0.93
CA ASN A 197 7.41 3.61 1.83
C ASN A 197 6.13 4.21 2.41
N VAL A 198 4.98 3.54 2.24
CA VAL A 198 3.70 3.95 2.83
C VAL A 198 3.14 2.82 3.68
N LEU A 199 3.02 3.05 4.99
CA LEU A 199 2.64 1.99 5.93
C LEU A 199 1.46 2.41 6.80
N THR A 200 0.56 1.47 7.07
CA THR A 200 -0.43 1.63 8.13
C THR A 200 -0.42 0.45 9.09
N GLY A 201 -1.02 0.63 10.27
CA GLY A 201 -1.31 -0.48 11.19
C GLY A 201 -2.70 -1.08 11.04
N GLY A 202 -3.20 -1.18 9.81
CA GLY A 202 -4.54 -1.70 9.49
C GLY A 202 -5.55 -0.64 9.03
N GLY A 203 -5.12 0.60 8.86
CA GLY A 203 -5.91 1.67 8.25
C GLY A 203 -5.80 1.69 6.73
N ASN A 204 -6.68 2.42 6.06
CA ASN A 204 -6.65 2.57 4.61
C ASN A 204 -5.46 3.42 4.15
N ILE A 205 -5.01 3.17 2.93
CA ILE A 205 -4.02 3.95 2.20
C ILE A 205 -4.67 4.43 0.91
N ILE A 206 -4.72 5.75 0.71
CA ILE A 206 -5.30 6.38 -0.47
C ILE A 206 -4.24 7.26 -1.12
N LEU A 207 -3.90 6.99 -2.38
CA LEU A 207 -2.76 7.61 -3.07
C LEU A 207 -3.20 8.30 -4.36
N ASP A 208 -2.55 9.43 -4.67
CA ASP A 208 -2.67 10.10 -5.96
C ASP A 208 -1.45 9.83 -6.83
N GLN A 209 -0.47 10.75 -6.87
CA GLN A 209 0.75 10.61 -7.65
C GLN A 209 1.93 10.15 -6.77
N VAL A 210 2.53 9.02 -7.11
CA VAL A 210 3.75 8.51 -6.47
C VAL A 210 4.80 8.23 -7.54
N ASN A 211 5.94 8.91 -7.47
CA ASN A 211 7.03 8.79 -8.43
C ASN A 211 8.35 8.43 -7.72
N SER A 212 8.86 7.22 -7.96
CA SER A 212 10.02 6.70 -7.23
C SER A 212 10.73 5.61 -8.04
N ASP A 213 11.96 5.24 -7.72
CA ASP A 213 12.54 4.02 -8.31
C ASP A 213 11.86 2.76 -7.71
N LYS A 214 11.57 2.80 -6.41
CA LYS A 214 10.87 1.74 -5.69
C LYS A 214 9.71 2.27 -4.86
N VAL A 215 8.61 1.53 -4.85
CA VAL A 215 7.44 1.83 -4.02
C VAL A 215 7.09 0.59 -3.21
N ASN A 216 7.02 0.74 -1.88
CA ASN A 216 6.55 -0.28 -0.97
C ASN A 216 5.37 0.27 -0.17
N ILE A 217 4.24 -0.42 -0.25
CA ILE A 217 3.01 0.00 0.42
C ILE A 217 2.46 -1.17 1.21
N ASN A 218 2.21 -0.96 2.51
CA ASN A 218 1.64 -1.99 3.38
C ASN A 218 0.49 -1.41 4.21
N ALA A 219 -0.74 -1.77 3.84
CA ALA A 219 -1.94 -1.34 4.56
C ALA A 219 -2.30 -2.26 5.75
N ASN A 220 -1.57 -3.35 5.95
CA ASN A 220 -1.65 -4.20 7.14
C ASN A 220 -3.10 -4.64 7.49
N GLY A 221 -3.91 -4.90 6.46
CA GLY A 221 -5.32 -5.30 6.58
C GLY A 221 -6.35 -4.24 6.16
N GLY A 222 -5.93 -2.98 5.98
CA GLY A 222 -6.72 -1.93 5.35
C GLY A 222 -6.71 -2.02 3.82
N ASN A 223 -7.47 -1.15 3.17
CA ASN A 223 -7.51 -1.08 1.70
C ASN A 223 -6.42 -0.14 1.15
N ILE A 224 -5.91 -0.46 -0.04
CA ILE A 224 -5.04 0.42 -0.84
C ILE A 224 -5.84 0.88 -2.04
N THR A 225 -6.14 2.17 -2.14
CA THR A 225 -6.96 2.73 -3.23
C THR A 225 -6.35 4.00 -3.81
N GLN A 226 -6.92 4.45 -4.93
CA GLN A 226 -6.54 5.69 -5.58
C GLN A 226 -7.46 6.85 -5.18
N VAL A 227 -6.93 8.07 -5.26
CA VAL A 227 -7.69 9.30 -5.00
C VAL A 227 -8.72 9.55 -6.10
N ASN A 228 -8.33 9.38 -7.36
CA ASN A 228 -9.17 9.64 -8.53
C ASN A 228 -8.74 8.75 -9.70
N SER A 229 -9.33 8.93 -10.89
CA SER A 229 -8.99 8.11 -12.07
C SER A 229 -7.65 8.45 -12.71
N ASP A 230 -7.11 9.64 -12.46
CA ASP A 230 -5.83 10.10 -13.00
C ASP A 230 -4.64 9.73 -12.11
N SER A 231 -4.90 9.33 -10.86
CA SER A 231 -3.92 8.83 -9.90
C SER A 231 -3.05 7.73 -10.50
N LEU A 232 -1.75 7.76 -10.21
CA LEU A 232 -0.76 6.86 -10.81
C LEU A 232 0.42 6.61 -9.87
N ILE A 233 0.78 5.33 -9.72
CA ILE A 233 2.07 4.92 -9.16
C ILE A 233 3.04 4.68 -10.31
N ASN A 234 4.11 5.47 -10.41
CA ASN A 234 5.16 5.32 -11.41
C ASN A 234 6.48 4.93 -10.74
N ALA A 235 6.90 3.68 -10.95
CA ALA A 235 8.15 3.17 -10.36
C ALA A 235 8.70 1.94 -11.06
N SER A 236 10.03 1.76 -11.07
CA SER A 236 10.66 0.56 -11.62
C SER A 236 10.17 -0.73 -10.92
N ALA A 237 9.92 -0.67 -9.61
CA ALA A 237 9.43 -1.82 -8.85
C ALA A 237 8.41 -1.42 -7.78
N VAL A 238 7.28 -2.14 -7.76
CA VAL A 238 6.15 -1.88 -6.85
C VAL A 238 5.82 -3.12 -6.03
N GLN A 239 5.83 -2.97 -4.71
CA GLN A 239 5.37 -3.97 -3.75
C GLN A 239 4.15 -3.44 -2.99
N LEU A 240 3.08 -4.23 -2.93
CA LEU A 240 1.85 -3.88 -2.21
C LEU A 240 1.42 -5.01 -1.27
N GLN A 241 1.07 -4.69 -0.03
CA GLN A 241 0.69 -5.69 0.96
C GLN A 241 -0.55 -5.26 1.75
N THR A 242 -1.51 -6.16 1.82
CA THR A 242 -2.62 -6.15 2.77
C THR A 242 -3.09 -7.59 2.99
N TYR A 243 -4.05 -7.82 3.89
CA TYR A 243 -4.50 -9.16 4.26
C TYR A 243 -5.86 -9.16 4.93
N GLY A 244 -6.40 -10.34 5.22
CA GLY A 244 -7.69 -10.48 5.88
C GLY A 244 -8.80 -9.92 5.01
N GLN A 245 -9.34 -8.75 5.35
CA GLN A 245 -10.39 -8.10 4.57
C GLN A 245 -9.88 -6.99 3.62
N GLY A 246 -8.59 -6.66 3.69
CA GLY A 246 -8.03 -5.60 2.85
C GLY A 246 -7.93 -5.99 1.38
N GLY A 247 -8.20 -5.04 0.50
CA GLY A 247 -8.04 -5.15 -0.94
C GLY A 247 -7.11 -4.07 -1.52
N ILE A 248 -6.70 -4.27 -2.78
CA ILE A 248 -5.86 -3.36 -3.55
C ILE A 248 -6.64 -2.96 -4.81
N GLY A 249 -6.91 -1.66 -4.98
CA GLY A 249 -7.85 -1.19 -5.99
C GLY A 249 -9.25 -1.76 -5.78
N LEU A 250 -10.13 -1.50 -6.74
CA LEU A 250 -11.48 -2.04 -6.80
C LEU A 250 -11.73 -2.54 -8.22
N GLU A 251 -12.65 -3.48 -8.41
CA GLU A 251 -13.02 -3.98 -9.75
C GLU A 251 -13.43 -2.85 -10.71
N THR A 252 -14.17 -1.85 -10.22
CA THR A 252 -14.61 -0.70 -11.02
C THR A 252 -13.63 0.47 -11.01
N GLN A 253 -12.59 0.38 -10.20
CA GLN A 253 -11.60 1.43 -10.00
C GLN A 253 -10.26 0.77 -9.63
N PRO A 254 -9.61 0.07 -10.58
CA PRO A 254 -8.36 -0.64 -10.32
C PRO A 254 -7.25 0.35 -9.92
N LEU A 255 -6.26 -0.12 -9.18
CA LEU A 255 -5.09 0.69 -8.87
C LEU A 255 -4.23 0.84 -10.14
N ARG A 256 -4.02 2.08 -10.58
CA ARG A 256 -3.26 2.38 -11.79
C ARG A 256 -1.76 2.48 -11.48
N LEU A 257 -0.93 1.80 -12.29
CA LEU A 257 0.52 1.85 -12.14
C LEU A 257 1.26 1.75 -13.47
N GLU A 258 2.42 2.40 -13.54
CA GLU A 258 3.43 2.22 -14.58
C GLU A 258 4.69 1.69 -13.89
N ALA A 259 4.92 0.37 -14.02
CA ALA A 259 6.06 -0.28 -13.39
C ALA A 259 6.66 -1.40 -14.23
N ASP A 260 7.94 -1.66 -14.04
CA ASP A 260 8.58 -2.81 -14.70
C ASP A 260 8.22 -4.11 -13.98
N ASN A 261 8.23 -4.10 -12.63
CA ASN A 261 8.00 -5.28 -11.80
C ASN A 261 6.96 -5.01 -10.70
N LEU A 262 6.07 -5.98 -10.48
CA LEU A 262 4.98 -5.93 -9.50
C LEU A 262 4.89 -7.22 -8.68
N GLU A 263 4.76 -7.06 -7.36
CA GLU A 263 4.42 -8.12 -6.40
C GLU A 263 3.33 -7.61 -5.46
N ALA A 264 2.37 -8.47 -5.10
CA ALA A 264 1.32 -8.07 -4.18
C ALA A 264 0.74 -9.20 -3.33
N THR A 265 0.34 -8.85 -2.11
CA THR A 265 -0.46 -9.70 -1.22
C THR A 265 -1.75 -8.97 -0.87
N ALA A 266 -2.89 -9.67 -0.96
CA ALA A 266 -4.20 -9.13 -0.57
C ALA A 266 -5.08 -10.19 0.09
N GLY A 267 -6.10 -9.73 0.82
CA GLY A 267 -7.11 -10.61 1.43
C GLY A 267 -8.36 -10.75 0.57
N SER A 268 -9.52 -10.91 1.23
CA SER A 268 -10.82 -11.09 0.60
C SER A 268 -11.27 -9.91 -0.26
N GLY A 269 -10.69 -8.71 -0.06
CA GLY A 269 -10.92 -7.54 -0.89
C GLY A 269 -10.38 -7.68 -2.32
N GLY A 270 -9.48 -8.64 -2.56
CA GLY A 270 -8.87 -8.87 -3.87
C GLY A 270 -7.83 -7.82 -4.26
N ALA A 271 -7.28 -7.96 -5.46
CA ALA A 271 -6.30 -7.05 -6.03
C ALA A 271 -6.61 -6.79 -7.51
N PHE A 272 -6.80 -5.52 -7.85
CA PHE A 272 -7.23 -5.05 -9.17
C PHE A 272 -6.26 -3.98 -9.67
N PHE A 273 -5.64 -4.23 -10.82
CA PHE A 273 -4.60 -3.39 -11.39
C PHE A 273 -4.89 -3.01 -12.84
N GLU A 274 -4.51 -1.78 -13.19
CA GLU A 274 -4.49 -1.27 -14.55
C GLU A 274 -3.10 -0.71 -14.84
N VAL A 275 -2.47 -1.18 -15.92
CA VAL A 275 -1.20 -0.71 -16.46
C VAL A 275 -1.50 0.01 -17.77
N PRO A 276 -1.76 1.33 -17.73
CA PRO A 276 -2.30 2.06 -18.88
C PRO A 276 -1.27 2.23 -20.00
N ASN A 277 0.01 1.98 -19.73
CA ASN A 277 1.09 2.09 -20.70
C ASN A 277 2.17 1.05 -20.43
N GLY A 278 2.76 0.52 -21.50
CA GLY A 278 3.95 -0.33 -21.42
C GLY A 278 3.68 -1.76 -20.97
N ASP A 279 4.78 -2.48 -20.77
CA ASP A 279 4.80 -3.87 -20.36
C ASP A 279 4.85 -3.98 -18.83
N ILE A 280 4.44 -5.11 -18.27
CA ILE A 280 4.52 -5.40 -16.83
C ILE A 280 5.05 -6.81 -16.59
N THR A 281 5.91 -6.94 -15.58
CA THR A 281 6.39 -8.22 -15.07
C THR A 281 5.84 -8.50 -13.68
N ILE A 282 5.24 -9.67 -13.48
CA ILE A 282 4.87 -10.17 -12.16
C ILE A 282 6.04 -10.94 -11.57
N GLY A 283 6.51 -10.45 -10.43
CA GLY A 283 7.68 -10.94 -9.71
C GLY A 283 8.98 -10.17 -10.01
N GLY A 284 9.99 -10.39 -9.17
CA GLY A 284 11.30 -9.75 -9.31
C GLY A 284 11.42 -8.41 -8.58
N VAL A 285 10.51 -8.13 -7.66
CA VAL A 285 10.57 -6.95 -6.78
C VAL A 285 11.36 -7.28 -5.51
N THR A 286 11.06 -8.41 -4.86
CA THR A 286 11.72 -8.86 -3.63
C THR A 286 11.98 -10.37 -3.60
N ASP A 287 12.85 -10.82 -2.69
CA ASP A 287 13.01 -12.24 -2.36
C ASP A 287 12.00 -12.71 -1.28
N GLU A 288 11.23 -11.78 -0.69
CA GLU A 288 10.31 -12.05 0.42
C GLU A 288 8.92 -12.48 -0.06
N LEU A 289 8.46 -11.96 -1.21
CA LEU A 289 7.22 -12.37 -1.87
C LEU A 289 7.53 -13.25 -3.08
N THR A 290 6.52 -14.05 -3.45
CA THR A 290 6.60 -15.01 -4.57
C THR A 290 5.58 -14.66 -5.64
N GLY A 291 5.54 -13.39 -6.08
CA GLY A 291 4.60 -12.88 -7.09
C GLY A 291 3.32 -12.31 -6.48
N MET A 292 2.16 -12.87 -6.83
CA MET A 292 0.84 -12.43 -6.37
C MET A 292 0.20 -13.48 -5.46
N SER A 293 -0.15 -13.10 -4.23
CA SER A 293 -0.80 -13.97 -3.24
C SER A 293 -2.09 -13.35 -2.71
N ILE A 294 -3.23 -13.80 -3.20
CA ILE A 294 -4.55 -13.33 -2.80
C ILE A 294 -5.25 -14.43 -2.00
N THR A 295 -5.67 -14.12 -0.77
CA THR A 295 -6.28 -15.10 0.15
C THR A 295 -7.77 -14.84 0.39
N ASP A 296 -8.40 -15.71 1.17
CA ASP A 296 -9.76 -15.54 1.69
C ASP A 296 -10.83 -15.35 0.59
N GLY A 297 -10.57 -15.92 -0.60
CA GLY A 297 -11.48 -15.88 -1.74
C GLY A 297 -11.44 -14.56 -2.54
N GLY A 298 -10.46 -13.69 -2.27
CA GLY A 298 -10.25 -12.48 -3.06
C GLY A 298 -9.93 -12.77 -4.52
N TYR A 299 -10.33 -11.86 -5.41
CA TYR A 299 -10.05 -11.92 -6.85
C TYR A 299 -8.70 -11.29 -7.17
N PHE A 300 -8.10 -11.71 -8.27
CA PHE A 300 -6.96 -11.03 -8.87
C PHE A 300 -7.27 -10.65 -10.31
N SER A 301 -7.06 -9.38 -10.65
CA SER A 301 -7.22 -8.87 -12.01
C SER A 301 -6.08 -7.93 -12.35
N LEU A 302 -5.47 -8.15 -13.51
CA LEU A 302 -4.47 -7.27 -14.10
C LEU A 302 -4.82 -7.01 -15.56
N GLU A 303 -5.03 -5.75 -15.88
CA GLU A 303 -5.17 -5.24 -17.24
C GLU A 303 -3.93 -4.43 -17.59
N ALA A 304 -3.29 -4.74 -18.72
CA ALA A 304 -2.13 -4.02 -19.20
C ALA A 304 -2.27 -3.74 -20.70
N VAL A 305 -1.86 -2.55 -21.14
CA VAL A 305 -1.83 -2.23 -22.58
C VAL A 305 -0.76 -3.07 -23.29
N GLY A 306 0.46 -3.13 -22.74
CA GLY A 306 1.56 -3.91 -23.29
C GLY A 306 1.57 -5.37 -22.83
N ASN A 307 2.72 -6.00 -22.94
CA ASN A 307 2.92 -7.40 -22.60
C ASN A 307 2.80 -7.63 -21.09
N ILE A 308 2.23 -8.78 -20.72
CA ILE A 308 2.28 -9.29 -19.34
C ILE A 308 3.26 -10.46 -19.29
N THR A 309 4.30 -10.35 -18.46
CA THR A 309 5.23 -11.44 -18.18
C THR A 309 5.02 -11.95 -16.76
N VAL A 310 4.78 -13.25 -16.61
CA VAL A 310 4.62 -13.91 -15.30
C VAL A 310 5.87 -14.72 -14.98
N ASN A 311 6.72 -14.20 -14.10
CA ASN A 311 7.98 -14.82 -13.68
C ASN A 311 7.91 -15.54 -12.33
N GLN A 312 6.88 -15.24 -11.53
CA GLN A 312 6.59 -15.86 -10.24
C GLN A 312 5.10 -16.21 -10.14
N ASP A 313 4.72 -16.85 -9.03
CA ASP A 313 3.37 -17.39 -8.85
C ASP A 313 2.30 -16.30 -8.84
N ILE A 314 1.11 -16.66 -9.30
CA ILE A 314 -0.13 -15.88 -9.11
C ILE A 314 -1.14 -16.84 -8.49
N SER A 315 -1.50 -16.60 -7.23
CA SER A 315 -2.43 -17.46 -6.51
C SER A 315 -3.63 -16.69 -5.97
N THR A 316 -4.82 -17.23 -6.18
CA THR A 316 -5.99 -16.97 -5.36
C THR A 316 -6.31 -18.23 -4.57
N SER A 317 -6.47 -18.13 -3.25
CA SER A 317 -6.68 -19.31 -2.41
C SER A 317 -7.68 -19.10 -1.28
N VAL A 318 -8.40 -20.17 -0.93
CA VAL A 318 -9.28 -20.19 0.24
C VAL A 318 -9.48 -21.61 0.79
N SER A 319 -9.49 -21.75 2.11
CA SER A 319 -9.85 -23.03 2.75
C SER A 319 -11.37 -23.23 2.79
N PHE A 320 -12.13 -22.19 3.14
CA PHE A 320 -13.59 -22.26 3.29
C PHE A 320 -14.27 -21.24 2.36
N GLY A 321 -14.99 -21.74 1.35
CA GLY A 321 -15.67 -20.90 0.36
C GLY A 321 -15.10 -21.10 -1.04
N ASN A 322 -15.52 -20.26 -1.98
CA ASN A 322 -15.04 -20.33 -3.36
C ASN A 322 -13.78 -19.48 -3.52
N ALA A 323 -12.80 -19.98 -4.26
CA ALA A 323 -11.63 -19.17 -4.58
C ALA A 323 -12.00 -18.05 -5.54
N GLY A 324 -11.30 -16.92 -5.44
CA GLY A 324 -11.48 -15.82 -6.39
C GLY A 324 -10.90 -16.17 -7.76
N ASN A 325 -11.39 -15.52 -8.79
CA ASN A 325 -10.86 -15.71 -10.15
C ASN A 325 -9.52 -14.98 -10.32
N ILE A 326 -8.73 -15.48 -11.26
CA ILE A 326 -7.53 -14.82 -11.78
C ILE A 326 -7.82 -14.37 -13.22
N THR A 327 -7.67 -13.09 -13.49
CA THR A 327 -7.82 -12.51 -14.83
C THR A 327 -6.55 -11.75 -15.23
N LEU A 328 -6.01 -12.09 -16.39
CA LEU A 328 -4.92 -11.35 -17.04
C LEU A 328 -5.41 -10.90 -18.42
N THR A 329 -5.35 -9.60 -18.68
CA THR A 329 -5.72 -9.01 -19.97
C THR A 329 -4.56 -8.17 -20.50
N SER A 330 -4.01 -8.56 -21.64
CA SER A 330 -3.07 -7.75 -22.41
C SER A 330 -3.80 -7.19 -23.64
N GLU A 331 -4.06 -5.88 -23.65
CA GLU A 331 -4.93 -5.24 -24.66
C GLU A 331 -4.30 -5.21 -26.05
N ASP A 332 -3.02 -4.85 -26.14
CA ASP A 332 -2.27 -4.72 -27.40
C ASP A 332 -1.02 -5.62 -27.44
N GLY A 333 -0.75 -6.35 -26.35
CA GLY A 333 0.44 -7.19 -26.20
C GLY A 333 0.15 -8.69 -26.12
N ALA A 334 1.19 -9.42 -25.72
CA ALA A 334 1.18 -10.86 -25.48
C ALA A 334 1.24 -11.17 -23.97
N ILE A 335 0.86 -12.40 -23.61
CA ILE A 335 1.04 -12.94 -22.26
C ILE A 335 2.09 -14.05 -22.30
N TYR A 336 3.16 -13.88 -21.52
CA TYR A 336 4.24 -14.85 -21.39
C TYR A 336 4.29 -15.38 -19.97
N THR A 337 4.18 -16.70 -19.79
CA THR A 337 4.32 -17.34 -18.48
C THR A 337 5.63 -18.13 -18.43
N THR A 338 6.61 -17.57 -17.72
CA THR A 338 8.04 -17.91 -17.82
C THR A 338 8.60 -18.52 -16.54
N GLY A 339 7.89 -18.47 -15.41
CA GLY A 339 8.22 -19.18 -14.16
C GLY A 339 7.14 -19.06 -13.08
N GLY A 340 6.91 -20.12 -12.29
CA GLY A 340 5.90 -20.18 -11.22
C GLY A 340 4.64 -21.00 -11.54
N GLU A 341 3.56 -20.78 -10.79
CA GLU A 341 2.20 -21.34 -10.95
C GLU A 341 1.13 -20.24 -11.04
N ILE A 342 0.16 -20.34 -11.94
CA ILE A 342 -1.07 -19.53 -11.88
C ILE A 342 -2.20 -20.43 -11.35
N SER A 343 -2.63 -20.21 -10.11
CA SER A 343 -3.48 -21.17 -9.38
C SER A 343 -4.66 -20.49 -8.68
N ALA A 344 -5.88 -20.93 -9.01
CA ALA A 344 -7.10 -20.51 -8.33
C ALA A 344 -7.69 -21.69 -7.53
N TYR A 345 -7.26 -21.80 -6.27
CA TYR A 345 -7.42 -22.99 -5.43
C TYR A 345 -8.48 -22.83 -4.34
N SER A 346 -9.39 -23.80 -4.23
CA SER A 346 -10.27 -23.94 -3.06
C SER A 346 -10.18 -25.34 -2.43
N GLU A 347 -10.10 -25.40 -1.10
CA GLU A 347 -10.14 -26.68 -0.37
C GLU A 347 -11.60 -27.20 -0.30
N LEU A 348 -12.51 -26.46 0.34
CA LEU A 348 -13.86 -26.97 0.63
C LEU A 348 -14.98 -26.38 -0.24
N GLY A 349 -14.69 -25.43 -1.13
CA GLY A 349 -15.66 -24.84 -2.06
C GLY A 349 -15.24 -25.01 -3.51
N ASN A 350 -15.81 -24.19 -4.40
CA ASN A 350 -15.49 -24.26 -5.83
C ASN A 350 -14.15 -23.56 -6.13
N GLY A 351 -13.40 -24.10 -7.09
CA GLY A 351 -12.21 -23.46 -7.62
C GLY A 351 -12.56 -22.17 -8.36
N GLY A 352 -11.65 -21.20 -8.33
CA GLY A 352 -11.80 -19.94 -9.05
C GLY A 352 -11.42 -20.13 -10.51
N SER A 353 -12.01 -19.39 -11.44
CA SER A 353 -11.63 -19.50 -12.85
C SER A 353 -10.34 -18.74 -13.13
N VAL A 354 -9.56 -19.23 -14.09
CA VAL A 354 -8.36 -18.55 -14.60
C VAL A 354 -8.60 -18.15 -16.06
N SER A 355 -8.48 -16.85 -16.36
CA SER A 355 -8.69 -16.31 -17.70
C SER A 355 -7.49 -15.49 -18.15
N LEU A 356 -6.89 -15.86 -19.27
CA LEU A 356 -5.83 -15.11 -19.95
C LEU A 356 -6.35 -14.66 -21.31
N THR A 357 -6.36 -13.34 -21.53
CA THR A 357 -6.78 -12.74 -22.79
C THR A 357 -5.68 -11.85 -23.34
N ALA A 358 -5.27 -12.06 -24.58
CA ALA A 358 -4.25 -11.25 -25.24
C ALA A 358 -4.67 -10.87 -26.66
N GLN A 359 -4.23 -9.71 -27.15
CA GLN A 359 -4.27 -9.46 -28.58
C GLN A 359 -3.21 -10.30 -29.31
N GLY A 360 -2.00 -10.32 -28.76
CA GLY A 360 -0.88 -11.10 -29.25
C GLY A 360 -0.90 -12.55 -28.76
N ASP A 361 0.30 -13.14 -28.69
CA ASP A 361 0.46 -14.54 -28.31
C ASP A 361 0.14 -14.80 -26.83
N ILE A 362 -0.28 -16.03 -26.51
CA ILE A 362 -0.26 -16.56 -25.15
C ILE A 362 0.70 -17.74 -25.14
N HIS A 363 1.80 -17.61 -24.40
CA HIS A 363 2.80 -18.66 -24.30
C HIS A 363 2.95 -19.13 -22.85
N THR A 364 2.66 -20.41 -22.61
CA THR A 364 2.80 -21.03 -21.29
C THR A 364 4.00 -21.98 -21.25
N SER A 365 5.19 -21.43 -20.99
CA SER A 365 6.47 -22.12 -21.26
C SER A 365 6.99 -22.93 -20.08
N LYS A 366 6.61 -22.60 -18.84
CA LYS A 366 7.14 -23.25 -17.63
C LYS A 366 6.16 -23.34 -16.46
N ILE A 367 4.95 -22.82 -16.63
CA ILE A 367 3.98 -22.62 -15.55
C ILE A 367 2.82 -23.61 -15.69
N ASN A 368 2.33 -24.12 -14.56
CA ASN A 368 1.01 -24.75 -14.52
C ASN A 368 -0.07 -23.68 -14.34
N ILE A 369 -1.14 -23.79 -15.13
CA ILE A 369 -2.36 -23.01 -14.94
C ILE A 369 -3.40 -23.93 -14.35
N GLU A 370 -3.77 -23.69 -13.10
CA GLU A 370 -4.62 -24.58 -12.32
C GLU A 370 -5.85 -23.84 -11.80
N SER A 371 -7.00 -24.41 -12.06
CA SER A 371 -8.24 -24.07 -11.39
C SER A 371 -8.71 -25.31 -10.64
N TYR A 372 -8.34 -25.38 -9.35
CA TYR A 372 -8.47 -26.59 -8.55
C TYR A 372 -9.48 -26.42 -7.42
N SER A 373 -10.22 -27.49 -7.18
CA SER A 373 -11.07 -27.65 -6.00
C SER A 373 -10.82 -29.01 -5.36
N GLU A 374 -10.64 -29.11 -4.04
CA GLU A 374 -10.55 -30.42 -3.41
C GLU A 374 -11.95 -31.07 -3.33
N ALA A 375 -12.93 -30.41 -2.69
CA ALA A 375 -14.25 -30.99 -2.44
C ALA A 375 -15.38 -30.50 -3.38
N GLY A 376 -15.24 -29.32 -3.99
CA GLY A 376 -16.24 -28.67 -4.84
C GLY A 376 -16.02 -28.89 -6.34
N THR A 377 -16.56 -28.02 -7.18
CA THR A 377 -16.34 -28.06 -8.64
C THR A 377 -15.07 -27.27 -8.97
N GLY A 378 -14.21 -27.81 -9.84
CA GLY A 378 -13.08 -27.05 -10.40
C GLY A 378 -13.59 -25.86 -11.21
N GLY A 379 -12.91 -24.72 -11.15
CA GLY A 379 -13.25 -23.58 -12.00
C GLY A 379 -12.79 -23.81 -13.43
N ASN A 380 -13.07 -22.86 -14.32
CA ASN A 380 -12.68 -22.97 -15.72
C ASN A 380 -11.30 -22.38 -15.96
N VAL A 381 -10.60 -22.88 -16.98
CA VAL A 381 -9.41 -22.22 -17.53
C VAL A 381 -9.69 -21.81 -18.97
N SER A 382 -9.51 -20.53 -19.27
CA SER A 382 -9.72 -19.95 -20.60
C SER A 382 -8.50 -19.18 -21.06
N LEU A 383 -7.96 -19.53 -22.22
CA LEU A 383 -6.92 -18.79 -22.92
C LEU A 383 -7.50 -18.30 -24.24
N GLN A 384 -7.52 -16.98 -24.45
CA GLN A 384 -8.09 -16.38 -25.64
C GLN A 384 -7.10 -15.42 -26.28
N THR A 385 -6.83 -15.61 -27.57
CA THR A 385 -6.11 -14.63 -28.39
C THR A 385 -6.99 -14.12 -29.52
N THR A 386 -6.79 -12.87 -29.94
CA THR A 386 -7.52 -12.28 -31.09
C THR A 386 -6.63 -12.06 -32.32
N GLY A 387 -5.31 -12.08 -32.16
CA GLY A 387 -4.34 -11.80 -33.23
C GLY A 387 -3.06 -12.64 -33.18
N GLY A 388 -2.87 -13.47 -32.15
CA GLY A 388 -1.69 -14.31 -31.95
C GLY A 388 -1.96 -15.81 -31.97
N ALA A 389 -1.00 -16.57 -31.45
CA ALA A 389 -1.07 -18.01 -31.24
C ALA A 389 -1.08 -18.35 -29.74
N ILE A 390 -1.67 -19.52 -29.42
CA ILE A 390 -1.60 -20.10 -28.07
C ILE A 390 -0.61 -21.27 -28.12
N ASP A 391 0.50 -21.17 -27.38
CA ASP A 391 1.49 -22.23 -27.22
C ASP A 391 1.58 -22.66 -25.76
N THR A 392 1.12 -23.89 -25.51
CA THR A 392 1.05 -24.49 -24.17
C THR A 392 2.00 -25.66 -23.99
N THR A 393 2.99 -25.81 -24.88
CA THR A 393 3.90 -26.97 -24.90
C THR A 393 4.81 -27.09 -23.67
N GLY A 394 4.99 -26.01 -22.91
CA GLY A 394 5.89 -25.96 -21.76
C GLY A 394 5.23 -26.07 -20.38
N GLY A 395 3.90 -26.13 -20.30
CA GLY A 395 3.15 -26.12 -19.04
C GLY A 395 1.94 -27.06 -19.03
N VAL A 396 1.34 -27.25 -17.86
CA VAL A 396 0.08 -28.00 -17.71
C VAL A 396 -1.07 -27.01 -17.56
N ILE A 397 -2.18 -27.25 -18.26
CA ILE A 397 -3.43 -26.53 -18.05
C ILE A 397 -4.44 -27.50 -17.45
N SER A 398 -4.93 -27.18 -16.25
CA SER A 398 -5.81 -28.06 -15.47
C SER A 398 -7.00 -27.28 -14.90
N ALA A 399 -8.20 -27.80 -15.16
CA ALA A 399 -9.45 -27.37 -14.54
C ALA A 399 -10.03 -28.56 -13.79
N SER A 400 -9.46 -28.89 -12.63
CA SER A 400 -9.69 -30.18 -11.97
C SER A 400 -10.38 -30.06 -10.63
N SER A 401 -10.94 -31.18 -10.18
CA SER A 401 -11.44 -31.34 -8.82
C SER A 401 -11.03 -32.70 -8.26
N GLY A 402 -10.71 -32.74 -6.97
CA GLY A 402 -10.34 -33.98 -6.26
C GLY A 402 -11.52 -34.93 -6.06
N TYR A 403 -12.63 -34.41 -5.53
CA TYR A 403 -13.84 -35.19 -5.21
C TYR A 403 -15.10 -34.76 -5.97
N GLY A 404 -15.08 -33.60 -6.62
CA GLY A 404 -16.20 -33.07 -7.41
C GLY A 404 -15.99 -33.20 -8.91
N ASN A 405 -16.71 -32.36 -9.67
CA ASN A 405 -16.55 -32.31 -11.13
C ASN A 405 -15.41 -31.34 -11.49
N GLY A 406 -14.58 -31.70 -12.46
CA GLY A 406 -13.64 -30.75 -13.07
C GLY A 406 -14.38 -29.63 -13.82
N GLY A 407 -13.66 -28.53 -14.05
CA GLY A 407 -14.12 -27.45 -14.90
C GLY A 407 -13.81 -27.71 -16.38
N SER A 408 -14.01 -26.68 -17.20
CA SER A 408 -13.68 -26.71 -18.62
C SER A 408 -12.35 -26.03 -18.90
N VAL A 409 -11.65 -26.52 -19.93
CA VAL A 409 -10.46 -25.88 -20.49
C VAL A 409 -10.80 -25.44 -21.91
N SER A 410 -10.64 -24.15 -22.21
CA SER A 410 -10.90 -23.55 -23.52
C SER A 410 -9.69 -22.77 -24.02
N LEU A 411 -9.32 -23.01 -25.27
CA LEU A 411 -8.24 -22.31 -25.98
C LEU A 411 -8.85 -21.85 -27.32
N THR A 412 -8.95 -20.54 -27.52
CA THR A 412 -9.69 -19.96 -28.66
C THR A 412 -8.95 -18.86 -29.37
#